data_AF-A0A818SDW4-F1
#
_entry.id   AF-A0A818SDW4-F1
#
_cell.length_a   1.000
_cell.length_b   1.000
_cell.length_c   1.000
_cell.angle_alpha   90.00
_cell.angle_beta   90.00
_cell.angle_gamma   90.00
#
_symmetry.space_group_name_H-M   'P 1'
#
loop_
_entity.id
_entity.type
_entity.pdbx_description
1 polymer ?
#
loop_
_entity_poly.entity_id
_entity_poly.type
_entity_poly.pdbx_seq_one_letter_code
_entity_poly.pdbx_strand_id
1 'polypeptide(L)'
;MFNIFFRDLKDLDKVPIPGLGVCCADESNPFLLHCNVLINDGPYHGIMIHLILHIPEDYPLTGPAGNIAPGLEFDSRYHAHIHKDHSPGYTLSTALLQIVTFFADPDLRFIPSSSSIDHLWNMVKNFTCETCGHSYSKPNPVIVDYTETTSDKQQVEKETMSKEEEERLKSECERLQLERELVEKLTCGVTKQNVIEENICLGYPILFKRDNYNRLSPEIILELISYDAYVAEIQKSGGDKLDFYENFKFRSITGTDYNYWLPLYINPQHFQQGRMIIQNSISVIYNGSAQGVEKYDFAPHMTLDVLTNLMNKSAVRLFNGELFESKRVIEAYCHLLRLLMHFIDIYPELDTI
;
A
#
# COMPACT_ATOMS: atom_id res chain seq x y z
N MET A 1 -8.41 15.53 -2.57
CA MET A 1 -6.94 15.40 -2.51
C MET A 1 -6.44 15.70 -1.10
N PHE A 2 -6.64 16.91 -0.54
CA PHE A 2 -6.36 17.26 0.89
C PHE A 2 -6.83 16.22 1.94
N ASN A 3 -7.95 15.54 1.69
CA ASN A 3 -8.55 14.61 2.64
C ASN A 3 -7.79 13.27 2.78
N ILE A 4 -6.92 12.91 1.83
CA ILE A 4 -6.25 11.60 1.81
C ILE A 4 -5.12 11.56 2.84
N PHE A 5 -4.24 12.57 2.84
CA PHE A 5 -3.13 12.67 3.80
C PHE A 5 -3.61 12.64 5.27
N PHE A 6 -4.63 13.43 5.60
CA PHE A 6 -5.19 13.43 6.95
C PHE A 6 -5.88 12.11 7.32
N ARG A 7 -6.36 11.32 6.35
CA ARG A 7 -6.83 9.96 6.63
C ARG A 7 -5.66 9.05 6.94
N ASP A 8 -4.61 9.05 6.11
CA ASP A 8 -3.41 8.25 6.35
C ASP A 8 -2.78 8.54 7.73
N LEU A 9 -2.76 9.80 8.17
CA LEU A 9 -2.35 10.17 9.54
C LEU A 9 -3.25 9.55 10.63
N LYS A 10 -4.57 9.61 10.46
CA LYS A 10 -5.51 8.98 11.41
C LYS A 10 -5.35 7.47 11.43
N ASP A 11 -5.06 6.84 10.29
CA ASP A 11 -4.86 5.40 10.20
C ASP A 11 -3.56 4.97 10.90
N LEU A 12 -2.51 5.81 10.86
CA LEU A 12 -1.32 5.64 11.68
C LEU A 12 -1.60 5.72 13.18
N ASP A 13 -2.48 6.63 13.60
CA ASP A 13 -2.88 6.74 15.01
C ASP A 13 -3.67 5.50 15.48
N LYS A 14 -4.50 4.91 14.60
CA LYS A 14 -5.26 3.69 14.90
C LYS A 14 -4.36 2.46 14.98
N VAL A 15 -3.39 2.34 14.07
CA VAL A 15 -2.51 1.17 13.94
C VAL A 15 -1.04 1.64 13.90
N PRO A 16 -0.44 1.97 15.07
CA PRO A 16 0.90 2.51 15.12
C PRO A 16 1.96 1.50 14.71
N ILE A 17 3.02 1.99 14.06
CA ILE A 17 4.16 1.18 13.62
C ILE A 17 5.14 1.02 14.80
N PRO A 18 5.49 -0.22 15.19
CA PRO A 18 6.48 -0.47 16.24
C PRO A 18 7.81 0.26 15.97
N GLY A 19 8.36 0.91 16.99
CA GLY A 19 9.63 1.64 16.87
C GLY A 19 9.51 2.95 16.09
N LEU A 20 8.29 3.43 15.80
CA LEU A 20 8.07 4.69 15.12
C LEU A 20 7.18 5.63 15.96
N GLY A 21 7.53 6.91 15.95
CA GLY A 21 6.65 8.00 16.36
C GLY A 21 6.49 9.00 15.22
N VAL A 22 5.31 9.57 15.02
CA VAL A 22 5.03 10.60 13.99
C VAL A 22 4.19 11.73 14.60
N CYS A 23 4.52 12.99 14.30
CA CYS A 23 3.65 14.13 14.61
C CYS A 23 3.80 15.28 13.62
N CYS A 24 2.78 16.13 13.54
CA CYS A 24 2.89 17.45 12.92
C CYS A 24 3.59 18.39 13.93
N ALA A 25 4.81 18.85 13.62
CA ALA A 25 5.55 19.72 14.54
C ALA A 25 5.09 21.18 14.50
N ASP A 26 4.44 21.60 13.42
CA ASP A 26 3.92 22.95 13.24
C ASP A 26 2.49 22.87 12.69
N GLU A 27 1.52 23.34 13.48
CA GLU A 27 0.10 23.36 13.09
C GLU A 27 -0.14 24.26 11.86
N SER A 28 0.74 25.24 11.60
CA SER A 28 0.66 26.10 10.42
C SER A 28 1.13 25.41 9.13
N ASN A 29 1.87 24.29 9.25
CA ASN A 29 2.33 23.49 8.12
C ASN A 29 2.13 21.98 8.37
N PRO A 30 0.90 21.46 8.23
CA PRO A 30 0.60 20.06 8.49
C PRO A 30 1.27 19.08 7.51
N PHE A 31 1.85 19.56 6.40
CA PHE A 31 2.57 18.75 5.42
C PHE A 31 4.04 18.50 5.79
N LEU A 32 4.49 19.03 6.93
CA LEU A 32 5.79 18.79 7.50
C LEU A 32 5.65 17.89 8.73
N LEU A 33 6.01 16.62 8.59
CA LEU A 33 5.95 15.65 9.68
C LEU A 33 7.33 15.46 10.30
N HIS A 34 7.36 15.41 11.61
CA HIS A 34 8.53 14.97 12.37
C HIS A 34 8.32 13.51 12.77
N CYS A 35 9.35 12.69 12.56
CA CYS A 35 9.29 11.27 12.87
C CYS A 35 10.49 10.85 13.73
N ASN A 36 10.25 9.95 14.68
CA ASN A 36 11.31 9.26 15.41
C ASN A 36 11.30 7.80 15.03
N VAL A 37 12.45 7.28 14.62
CA VAL A 37 12.65 5.86 14.28
C VAL A 37 13.62 5.26 15.28
N LEU A 38 13.15 4.31 16.09
CA LEU A 38 13.98 3.46 16.92
C LEU A 38 14.41 2.24 16.08
N ILE A 39 15.73 2.06 15.95
CA ILE A 39 16.28 0.93 15.22
C ILE A 39 16.27 -0.30 16.13
N ASN A 40 15.46 -1.28 15.78
CA ASN A 40 15.24 -2.48 16.61
C ASN A 40 16.14 -3.67 16.25
N ASP A 41 16.89 -3.61 15.14
CA ASP A 41 17.75 -4.69 14.69
C ASP A 41 19.01 -4.14 13.98
N GLY A 42 20.00 -4.99 13.76
CA GLY A 42 21.23 -4.65 13.04
C GLY A 42 22.28 -3.90 13.90
N PRO A 43 23.34 -3.37 13.27
CA PRO A 43 24.49 -2.78 13.98
C PRO A 43 24.16 -1.48 14.72
N TYR A 44 23.01 -0.87 14.43
CA TYR A 44 22.54 0.38 15.05
C TYR A 44 21.41 0.14 16.05
N HIS A 45 21.21 -1.09 16.52
CA HIS A 45 20.19 -1.43 17.49
C HIS A 45 20.16 -0.46 18.70
N GLY A 46 18.98 0.02 19.05
CA GLY A 46 18.70 0.96 20.13
C GLY A 46 18.92 2.44 19.79
N ILE A 47 19.46 2.75 18.61
CA ILE A 47 19.67 4.14 18.17
C ILE A 47 18.35 4.72 17.65
N MET A 48 18.04 5.94 18.08
CA MET A 48 16.87 6.69 17.65
C MET A 48 17.27 7.77 16.64
N ILE A 49 16.67 7.73 15.45
CA ILE A 49 16.91 8.71 14.39
C ILE A 49 15.70 9.63 14.26
N HIS A 50 15.94 10.93 14.34
CA HIS A 50 14.93 11.96 14.07
C HIS A 50 14.92 12.34 12.60
N LEU A 51 13.74 12.30 11.97
CA LEU A 51 13.51 12.57 10.56
C LEU A 51 12.49 13.68 10.37
N ILE A 52 12.58 14.37 9.25
CA ILE A 52 11.61 15.34 8.77
C ILE A 52 11.08 14.83 7.42
N LEU A 53 9.79 14.52 7.36
CA LEU A 53 9.10 14.14 6.14
C LEU A 53 8.32 15.32 5.57
N HIS A 54 8.47 15.53 4.26
CA HIS A 54 7.75 16.50 3.46
C HIS A 54 6.70 15.77 2.63
N ILE A 55 5.45 16.14 2.84
CA ILE A 55 4.32 15.61 2.09
C ILE A 55 3.99 16.62 0.96
N PRO A 56 4.01 16.21 -0.31
CA PRO A 56 3.73 17.13 -1.41
C PRO A 56 2.22 17.42 -1.50
N GLU A 57 1.87 18.57 -2.09
CA GLU A 57 0.45 19.01 -2.20
C GLU A 57 -0.40 18.08 -3.09
N ASP A 58 0.22 17.40 -4.05
CA ASP A 58 -0.41 16.46 -4.97
C ASP A 58 -0.40 15.01 -4.46
N TYR A 59 -0.05 14.77 -3.20
CA TYR A 59 -0.14 13.47 -2.55
C TYR A 59 -1.55 12.85 -2.75
N PRO A 60 -1.66 11.56 -3.13
CA PRO A 60 -0.61 10.52 -3.18
C PRO A 60 0.06 10.32 -4.55
N LEU A 61 -0.11 11.24 -5.50
CA LEU A 61 0.51 11.12 -6.83
C LEU A 61 2.04 11.20 -6.74
N THR A 62 2.53 12.21 -6.02
CA THR A 62 3.94 12.29 -5.61
C THR A 62 4.06 11.73 -4.18
N GLY A 63 5.05 10.84 -3.98
CA GLY A 63 5.32 10.25 -2.67
C GLY A 63 5.97 11.22 -1.68
N PRO A 64 5.96 10.91 -0.38
CA PRO A 64 6.64 11.73 0.64
C PRO A 64 8.16 11.71 0.45
N ALA A 65 8.83 12.79 0.83
CA ALA A 65 10.29 12.90 0.81
C ALA A 65 10.82 13.08 2.23
N GLY A 66 11.85 12.33 2.62
CA GLY A 66 12.41 12.37 3.97
C GLY A 66 13.83 12.93 4.02
N ASN A 67 14.13 13.68 5.08
CA ASN A 67 15.48 14.10 5.43
C ASN A 67 15.78 13.70 6.88
N ILE A 68 17.04 13.38 7.16
CA ILE A 68 17.53 13.36 8.53
C ILE A 68 17.41 14.79 9.12
N ALA A 69 17.01 14.90 10.37
CA ALA A 69 16.87 16.19 11.01
C ALA A 69 18.20 16.97 11.05
N PRO A 70 18.20 18.28 10.74
CA PRO A 70 19.42 19.10 10.78
C PRO A 70 20.14 19.01 12.12
N GLY A 71 21.46 18.84 12.10
CA GLY A 71 22.28 18.65 13.31
C GLY A 71 22.52 17.18 13.68
N LEU A 72 21.81 16.25 13.06
CA LEU A 72 22.12 14.82 13.11
C LEU A 72 22.90 14.43 11.84
N GLU A 73 24.22 14.30 11.93
CA GLU A 73 25.11 13.95 10.79
C GLU A 73 25.05 12.45 10.45
N PHE A 74 23.85 11.88 10.37
CA PHE A 74 23.64 10.52 9.87
C PHE A 74 23.67 10.54 8.33
N ASP A 75 24.86 10.36 7.76
CA ASP A 75 25.11 10.48 6.32
C ASP A 75 25.54 9.14 5.68
N SER A 76 26.06 9.20 4.45
CA SER A 76 26.48 8.04 3.68
C SER A 76 27.60 7.19 4.30
N ARG A 77 28.26 7.68 5.36
CA ARG A 77 29.18 6.88 6.18
C ARG A 77 28.46 5.80 6.98
N TYR A 78 27.19 6.03 7.30
CA TYR A 78 26.37 5.11 8.09
C TYR A 78 25.35 4.33 7.25
N HIS A 79 24.98 4.83 6.06
CA HIS A 79 24.07 4.14 5.14
C HIS A 79 24.23 4.64 3.69
N ALA A 80 24.59 3.78 2.74
CA ALA A 80 25.04 4.18 1.40
C ALA A 80 23.92 4.77 0.52
N HIS A 81 22.65 4.41 0.76
CA HIS A 81 21.48 4.83 -0.04
C HIS A 81 20.65 5.97 0.57
N ILE A 82 21.25 6.83 1.41
CA ILE A 82 20.61 8.12 1.77
C ILE A 82 20.66 9.05 0.55
N HIS A 83 19.73 8.86 -0.39
CA HIS A 83 19.56 9.66 -1.60
C HIS A 83 18.14 10.21 -1.72
N LYS A 84 18.00 11.35 -2.41
CA LYS A 84 16.77 12.17 -2.55
C LYS A 84 15.77 11.62 -3.58
N ASP A 85 15.63 10.30 -3.70
CA ASP A 85 14.79 9.72 -4.75
C ASP A 85 13.40 9.30 -4.23
N HIS A 86 12.38 9.68 -5.00
CA HIS A 86 10.98 9.61 -4.63
C HIS A 86 10.42 8.23 -4.97
N SER A 87 9.68 7.62 -4.05
CA SER A 87 8.91 6.41 -4.32
C SER A 87 7.42 6.76 -4.45
N PRO A 88 6.85 6.85 -5.66
CA PRO A 88 5.44 7.16 -5.85
C PRO A 88 4.53 5.99 -5.43
N GLY A 89 3.31 6.30 -4.98
CA GLY A 89 2.20 5.35 -4.86
C GLY A 89 1.98 4.67 -3.50
N TYR A 90 2.90 4.78 -2.54
CA TYR A 90 2.73 4.20 -1.20
C TYR A 90 1.76 5.00 -0.30
N THR A 91 1.06 4.32 0.61
CA THR A 91 0.44 4.99 1.77
C THR A 91 1.54 5.54 2.67
N LEU A 92 1.22 6.52 3.51
CA LEU A 92 2.20 7.07 4.46
C LEU A 92 2.78 5.96 5.37
N SER A 93 1.94 5.02 5.80
CA SER A 93 2.35 3.87 6.62
C SER A 93 3.37 2.97 5.93
N THR A 94 3.17 2.65 4.64
CA THR A 94 4.13 1.80 3.92
C THR A 94 5.47 2.53 3.70
N ALA A 95 5.44 3.83 3.41
CA ALA A 95 6.67 4.62 3.29
C ALA A 95 7.44 4.65 4.62
N LEU A 96 6.75 4.84 5.74
CA LEU A 96 7.34 4.81 7.07
C LEU A 96 7.87 3.43 7.46
N LEU A 97 7.15 2.35 7.14
CA LEU A 97 7.61 0.99 7.39
C LEU A 97 8.89 0.67 6.59
N GLN A 98 8.96 1.12 5.34
CA GLN A 98 10.16 1.00 4.52
C GLN A 98 11.35 1.74 5.16
N ILE A 99 11.13 2.94 5.71
CA ILE A 99 12.15 3.70 6.44
C ILE A 99 12.66 2.92 7.66
N VAL A 100 11.77 2.33 8.47
CA VAL A 100 12.17 1.51 9.62
C VAL A 100 13.02 0.33 9.17
N THR A 101 12.60 -0.39 8.13
CA THR A 101 13.35 -1.54 7.60
C THR A 101 14.70 -1.13 6.99
N PHE A 102 14.75 0.04 6.34
CA PHE A 102 15.94 0.59 5.72
C PHE A 102 17.04 0.88 6.74
N PHE A 103 16.69 1.40 7.92
CA PHE A 103 17.67 1.66 8.99
C PHE A 103 18.07 0.40 9.76
N ALA A 104 17.20 -0.61 9.83
CA ALA A 104 17.49 -1.89 10.47
C ALA A 104 18.48 -2.75 9.66
N ASP A 105 18.44 -2.67 8.33
CA ASP A 105 19.34 -3.39 7.42
C ASP A 105 20.22 -2.42 6.61
N PRO A 106 21.34 -1.94 7.20
CA PRO A 106 22.21 -1.02 6.51
C PRO A 106 22.98 -1.72 5.37
N ASP A 107 22.86 -1.15 4.18
CA ASP A 107 23.44 -1.57 2.89
C ASP A 107 24.97 -1.37 2.77
N LEU A 108 25.69 -1.52 3.89
CA LEU A 108 27.10 -1.20 3.94
C LEU A 108 27.95 -2.35 3.39
N ARG A 109 28.93 -2.00 2.56
CA ARG A 109 29.96 -2.96 2.10
C ARG A 109 30.83 -3.50 3.24
N PHE A 110 30.89 -2.77 4.35
CA PHE A 110 31.68 -3.12 5.53
C PHE A 110 30.89 -2.77 6.80
N ILE A 111 30.97 -3.64 7.80
CA ILE A 111 30.34 -3.43 9.11
C ILE A 111 30.97 -2.19 9.77
N PRO A 112 30.18 -1.25 10.31
CA PRO A 112 30.69 -0.08 11.02
C PRO A 112 31.61 -0.47 12.18
N SER A 113 32.69 0.31 12.38
CA SER A 113 33.56 0.12 13.55
C SER A 113 32.82 0.50 14.85
N SER A 114 33.21 -0.11 15.97
CA SER A 114 32.66 0.24 17.29
C SER A 114 32.81 1.73 17.60
N SER A 115 33.95 2.35 17.26
CA SER A 115 34.15 3.80 17.42
C SER A 115 33.18 4.65 16.60
N SER A 116 32.77 4.19 15.41
CA SER A 116 31.78 4.88 14.58
C SER A 116 30.39 4.79 15.20
N ILE A 117 30.04 3.62 15.74
CA ILE A 117 28.77 3.41 16.45
C ILE A 117 28.72 4.25 17.73
N ASP A 118 29.81 4.30 18.51
CA ASP A 118 29.91 5.13 19.72
C ASP A 118 29.79 6.63 19.41
N HIS A 119 30.41 7.07 18.31
CA HIS A 119 30.25 8.45 17.83
C HIS A 119 28.78 8.75 17.51
N LEU A 120 28.12 7.87 16.77
CA LEU A 120 26.71 8.02 16.43
C LEU A 120 25.83 8.05 17.69
N TRP A 121 26.09 7.18 18.67
CA TRP A 121 25.40 7.19 19.96
C TRP A 121 25.55 8.52 20.69
N ASN A 122 26.77 9.06 20.74
CA ASN A 122 27.03 10.36 21.38
C ASN A 122 26.33 11.50 20.64
N MET A 123 26.30 11.45 19.31
CA MET A 123 25.61 12.44 18.50
C MET A 123 24.10 12.43 18.78
N VAL A 124 23.48 11.24 18.75
CA VAL A 124 22.03 11.07 18.98
C VAL A 124 21.64 11.48 20.41
N LYS A 125 22.41 11.09 21.42
CA LYS A 125 22.13 11.43 22.82
C LYS A 125 22.17 12.93 23.11
N ASN A 126 23.05 13.65 22.41
CA ASN A 126 23.20 15.10 22.57
C ASN A 126 22.34 15.91 21.59
N PHE A 127 21.67 15.25 20.64
CA PHE A 127 20.81 15.91 19.68
C PHE A 127 19.54 16.44 20.36
N THR A 128 19.14 17.66 19.99
CA THR A 128 17.84 18.22 20.36
C THR A 128 17.28 18.96 19.15
N CYS A 129 16.05 18.61 18.74
CA CYS A 129 15.39 19.29 17.63
C CYS A 129 14.88 20.65 18.07
N GLU A 130 15.26 21.70 17.34
CA GLU A 130 14.82 23.07 17.63
C GLU A 130 13.32 23.28 17.41
N THR A 131 12.72 22.55 16.46
CA THR A 131 11.31 22.74 16.06
C THR A 131 10.34 22.03 16.99
N CYS A 132 10.53 20.73 17.23
CA CYS A 132 9.60 19.94 18.04
C CYS A 132 10.09 19.69 19.48
N GLY A 133 11.32 20.08 19.83
CA GLY A 133 11.90 19.84 21.14
C GLY A 133 12.23 18.36 21.42
N HIS A 134 12.25 17.51 20.38
CA HIS A 134 12.73 16.13 20.47
C HIS A 134 14.12 16.09 21.11
N SER A 135 14.33 15.19 22.05
CA SER A 135 15.65 14.73 22.45
C SER A 135 15.62 13.23 22.71
N TYR A 136 16.79 12.61 22.84
CA TYR A 136 16.88 11.19 23.17
C TYR A 136 16.18 10.82 24.49
N SER A 137 16.26 11.69 25.51
CA SER A 137 15.62 11.48 26.82
C SER A 137 14.15 11.89 26.86
N LYS A 138 13.68 12.65 25.87
CA LYS A 138 12.29 13.10 25.75
C LYS A 138 11.88 13.02 24.28
N PRO A 139 11.62 11.80 23.76
CA PRO A 139 11.25 11.62 22.37
C PRO A 139 9.94 12.35 22.07
N ASN A 140 9.99 13.27 21.12
CA ASN A 140 8.81 13.94 20.56
C ASN A 140 8.89 13.89 19.03
N PRO A 141 8.00 13.22 18.29
CA PRO A 141 6.87 12.40 18.77
C PRO A 141 7.30 11.21 19.63
N VAL A 142 6.43 10.77 20.53
CA VAL A 142 6.66 9.56 21.34
C VAL A 142 6.72 8.34 20.42
N ILE A 143 7.67 7.44 20.68
CA ILE A 143 7.78 6.19 19.93
C ILE A 143 6.82 5.18 20.53
N VAL A 144 6.07 4.50 19.65
CA VAL A 144 5.27 3.34 20.07
C VAL A 144 6.17 2.12 20.07
N ASP A 145 6.69 1.78 21.24
CA ASP A 145 7.42 0.54 21.45
C ASP A 145 6.50 -0.48 22.14
N TYR A 146 6.21 -1.57 21.43
CA TYR A 146 5.38 -2.66 21.97
C TYR A 146 6.10 -3.45 23.07
N THR A 147 7.41 -3.24 23.23
CA THR A 147 8.21 -3.83 24.32
C THR A 147 8.38 -2.91 25.53
N GLU A 148 8.03 -1.61 25.41
CA GLU A 148 8.23 -0.60 26.45
C GLU A 148 6.96 0.16 26.88
N THR A 149 5.78 -0.48 26.89
CA THR A 149 4.67 0.03 27.75
C THR A 149 5.00 -0.07 29.25
N THR A 150 6.21 -0.50 29.60
CA THR A 150 6.74 -0.68 30.95
C THR A 150 7.86 0.29 31.36
N SER A 151 8.32 1.25 30.55
CA SER A 151 9.54 2.01 30.91
C SER A 151 9.36 3.29 31.74
N ASP A 152 8.17 3.89 31.87
CA ASP A 152 7.99 5.12 32.69
C ASP A 152 7.11 4.99 33.96
N LYS A 153 6.76 3.76 34.36
CA LYS A 153 6.13 3.49 35.66
C LYS A 153 6.81 2.41 36.51
N GLN A 154 7.99 1.92 36.15
CA GLN A 154 8.63 0.83 36.88
C GLN A 154 10.09 1.16 37.27
N GLN A 155 10.23 1.96 38.32
CA GLN A 155 11.32 1.76 39.29
C GLN A 155 10.84 1.07 40.58
N VAL A 156 9.59 0.61 40.61
CA VAL A 156 9.03 -0.24 41.66
C VAL A 156 8.24 -1.33 40.94
N GLU A 157 8.47 -2.60 41.30
CA GLU A 157 7.82 -3.81 40.77
C GLU A 157 8.35 -4.37 39.43
N LYS A 158 9.62 -4.79 39.43
CA LYS A 158 10.03 -6.03 38.74
C LYS A 158 9.48 -7.23 39.53
N GLU A 159 8.17 -7.43 39.47
CA GLU A 159 7.53 -8.68 39.91
C GLU A 159 6.64 -9.21 38.79
N THR A 160 7.14 -10.26 38.13
CA THR A 160 6.38 -11.36 37.53
C THR A 160 5.23 -10.99 36.58
N MET A 161 5.56 -10.51 35.38
CA MET A 161 4.63 -10.66 34.25
C MET A 161 4.36 -12.15 34.03
N SER A 162 3.09 -12.55 34.01
CA SER A 162 2.71 -13.94 33.82
C SER A 162 2.92 -14.34 32.36
N LYS A 163 3.30 -15.60 32.10
CA LYS A 163 3.43 -16.13 30.72
C LYS A 163 2.14 -15.95 29.91
N GLU A 164 0.98 -15.93 30.59
CA GLU A 164 -0.33 -15.72 29.99
C GLU A 164 -0.52 -14.28 29.47
N GLU A 165 0.05 -13.27 30.12
CA GLU A 165 -0.01 -11.88 29.66
C GLU A 165 0.90 -11.64 28.46
N GLU A 166 2.10 -12.24 28.45
CA GLU A 166 3.03 -12.18 27.33
C GLU A 166 2.43 -12.82 26.06
N GLU A 167 1.77 -13.97 26.21
CA GLU A 167 1.12 -14.68 25.11
C GLU A 167 -0.11 -13.92 24.57
N ARG A 168 -0.88 -13.25 25.45
CA ARG A 168 -1.98 -12.36 25.05
C ARG A 168 -1.51 -11.18 24.23
N LEU A 169 -0.47 -10.47 24.70
CA LEU A 169 0.11 -9.32 24.00
C LEU A 169 0.65 -9.70 22.63
N LYS A 170 1.33 -10.85 22.54
CA LYS A 170 1.83 -11.37 21.28
C LYS A 170 0.70 -11.65 20.29
N SER A 171 -0.36 -12.33 20.74
CA SER A 171 -1.53 -12.62 19.90
C SER A 171 -2.24 -11.34 19.41
N GLU A 172 -2.34 -10.32 20.25
CA GLU A 172 -2.93 -9.04 19.87
C GLU A 172 -2.07 -8.30 18.84
N CYS A 173 -0.74 -8.34 18.99
CA CYS A 173 0.19 -7.75 18.03
C CYS A 173 0.12 -8.45 16.66
N GLU A 174 0.07 -9.79 16.63
CA GLU A 174 -0.12 -10.57 15.39
C GLU A 174 -1.45 -10.22 14.69
N ARG A 175 -2.53 -10.03 15.46
CA ARG A 175 -3.83 -9.61 14.93
C ARG A 175 -3.77 -8.23 14.27
N LEU A 176 -3.17 -7.24 14.94
CA LEU A 176 -3.03 -5.88 14.42
C LEU A 176 -2.13 -5.83 13.17
N GLN A 177 -1.07 -6.64 13.13
CA GLN A 177 -0.23 -6.77 11.95
C GLN A 177 -1.00 -7.33 10.75
N LEU A 178 -1.80 -8.38 10.96
CA LEU A 178 -2.62 -8.97 9.91
C LEU A 178 -3.66 -7.98 9.39
N GLU A 179 -4.32 -7.23 10.29
CA GLU A 179 -5.28 -6.20 9.94
C GLU A 179 -4.63 -5.10 9.09
N ARG A 180 -3.43 -4.63 9.46
CA ARG A 180 -2.66 -3.67 8.67
C ARG A 180 -2.34 -4.20 7.28
N GLU A 181 -1.85 -5.44 7.18
CA GLU A 181 -1.55 -6.04 5.88
C GLU A 181 -2.80 -6.15 4.99
N LEU A 182 -3.95 -6.47 5.58
CA LEU A 182 -5.21 -6.55 4.85
C LEU A 182 -5.65 -5.18 4.35
N VAL A 183 -5.59 -4.15 5.20
CA VAL A 183 -5.89 -2.77 4.81
C VAL A 183 -4.97 -2.33 3.68
N GLU A 184 -3.65 -2.52 3.80
CA GLU A 184 -2.69 -2.14 2.75
C GLU A 184 -2.95 -2.87 1.41
N LYS A 185 -3.29 -4.16 1.46
CA LYS A 185 -3.55 -4.96 0.25
C LYS A 185 -4.90 -4.67 -0.39
N LEU A 186 -5.89 -4.22 0.38
CA LEU A 186 -7.28 -4.00 -0.05
C LEU A 186 -7.69 -2.53 0.06
N THR A 187 -6.77 -1.65 -0.35
CA THR A 187 -6.98 -0.20 -0.45
C THR A 187 -6.99 0.24 -1.91
N CYS A 188 -7.94 1.12 -2.26
CA CYS A 188 -7.93 1.83 -3.53
C CYS A 188 -6.72 2.76 -3.60
N GLY A 189 -5.86 2.63 -4.60
CA GLY A 189 -4.72 3.53 -4.77
C GLY A 189 -5.12 5.00 -4.82
N VAL A 190 -6.25 5.32 -5.48
CA VAL A 190 -6.66 6.70 -5.83
C VAL A 190 -7.35 7.39 -4.67
N THR A 191 -8.42 6.80 -4.15
CA THR A 191 -9.18 7.37 -3.04
C THR A 191 -8.59 7.01 -1.69
N LYS A 192 -7.66 6.04 -1.65
CA LYS A 192 -7.05 5.47 -0.45
C LYS A 192 -8.07 4.87 0.56
N GLN A 193 -9.31 4.64 0.11
CA GLN A 193 -10.35 3.93 0.87
C GLN A 193 -10.08 2.41 0.83
N ASN A 194 -10.46 1.68 1.87
CA ASN A 194 -10.28 0.24 2.01
C ASN A 194 -11.61 -0.50 2.23
N VAL A 195 -11.62 -1.80 1.95
CA VAL A 195 -12.86 -2.61 2.05
C VAL A 195 -13.23 -3.04 3.46
N ILE A 196 -12.37 -2.79 4.44
CA ILE A 196 -12.58 -3.18 5.84
C ILE A 196 -13.41 -2.10 6.55
N GLU A 197 -13.03 -0.83 6.36
CA GLU A 197 -13.70 0.31 6.97
C GLU A 197 -14.86 0.85 6.12
N GLU A 198 -14.78 0.70 4.80
CA GLU A 198 -15.73 1.30 3.87
C GLU A 198 -16.37 0.27 2.94
N ASN A 199 -17.62 0.54 2.55
CA ASN A 199 -18.37 -0.30 1.64
C ASN A 199 -18.06 0.05 0.17
N ILE A 200 -16.84 -0.20 -0.27
CA ILE A 200 -16.35 0.13 -1.62
C ILE A 200 -16.23 -1.10 -2.51
N CYS A 201 -16.41 -0.91 -3.82
CA CYS A 201 -16.15 -1.96 -4.80
C CYS A 201 -14.75 -1.79 -5.41
N LEU A 202 -13.79 -2.64 -5.04
CA LEU A 202 -12.45 -2.65 -5.63
C LEU A 202 -12.34 -3.55 -6.86
N GLY A 203 -11.44 -3.15 -7.77
CA GLY A 203 -11.16 -3.83 -9.02
C GLY A 203 -9.80 -3.45 -9.60
N TYR A 204 -9.37 -4.20 -10.60
CA TYR A 204 -8.17 -3.89 -11.35
C TYR A 204 -8.50 -2.99 -12.55
N PRO A 205 -7.73 -1.91 -12.79
CA PRO A 205 -7.74 -1.23 -14.06
C PRO A 205 -7.23 -2.19 -15.15
N ILE A 206 -7.90 -2.16 -16.29
CA ILE A 206 -7.58 -2.97 -17.47
C ILE A 206 -7.25 -2.04 -18.63
N LEU A 207 -6.16 -2.35 -19.33
CA LEU A 207 -5.81 -1.72 -20.58
C LEU A 207 -6.14 -2.68 -21.74
N PHE A 208 -7.15 -2.32 -22.52
CA PHE A 208 -7.45 -2.98 -23.78
C PHE A 208 -6.59 -2.41 -24.90
N LYS A 209 -5.91 -3.32 -25.60
CA LYS A 209 -5.22 -3.05 -26.86
C LYS A 209 -5.71 -4.04 -27.90
N ARG A 210 -5.79 -3.62 -29.16
CA ARG A 210 -5.87 -4.57 -30.27
C ARG A 210 -4.47 -5.04 -30.62
N ASP A 211 -4.30 -6.34 -30.75
CA ASP A 211 -3.06 -6.90 -31.28
C ASP A 211 -2.98 -6.72 -32.81
N ASN A 212 -1.87 -7.15 -33.40
CA ASN A 212 -1.65 -7.08 -34.85
C ASN A 212 -2.67 -7.89 -35.68
N TYR A 213 -3.46 -8.74 -35.04
CA TYR A 213 -4.50 -9.57 -35.65
C TYR A 213 -5.90 -9.02 -35.36
N ASN A 214 -6.00 -7.78 -34.88
CA ASN A 214 -7.24 -7.09 -34.52
C ASN A 214 -8.01 -7.78 -33.36
N ARG A 215 -7.34 -8.66 -32.60
CA ARG A 215 -7.92 -9.33 -31.42
C ARG A 215 -7.73 -8.45 -30.19
N LEU A 216 -8.69 -8.50 -29.29
CA LEU A 216 -8.61 -7.77 -28.03
C LEU A 216 -7.61 -8.46 -27.09
N SER A 217 -6.68 -7.65 -26.59
CA SER A 217 -5.66 -8.06 -25.67
C SER A 217 -5.81 -7.22 -24.39
N PRO A 218 -6.53 -7.73 -23.38
CA PRO A 218 -6.61 -7.06 -22.08
C PRO A 218 -5.30 -7.23 -21.31
N GLU A 219 -4.88 -6.19 -20.62
CA GLU A 219 -3.69 -6.15 -19.77
C GLU A 219 -4.06 -5.57 -18.40
N ILE A 220 -3.73 -6.27 -17.31
CA ILE A 220 -4.02 -5.82 -15.94
C ILE A 220 -2.96 -4.84 -15.48
N ILE A 221 -3.41 -3.71 -14.95
CA ILE A 221 -2.55 -2.79 -14.20
C ILE A 221 -2.56 -3.24 -12.74
N LEU A 222 -1.39 -3.48 -12.16
CA LEU A 222 -1.23 -4.14 -10.85
C LEU A 222 -1.45 -3.21 -9.65
N GLU A 223 -2.52 -2.41 -9.71
CA GLU A 223 -3.01 -1.57 -8.64
C GLU A 223 -4.51 -1.78 -8.45
N LEU A 224 -5.02 -1.62 -7.23
CA LEU A 224 -6.46 -1.66 -7.00
C LEU A 224 -7.03 -0.24 -7.08
N ILE A 225 -8.13 -0.07 -7.81
CA ILE A 225 -8.91 1.16 -7.80
C ILE A 225 -10.37 0.87 -7.46
N SER A 226 -11.04 1.79 -6.77
CA SER A 226 -12.45 1.69 -6.49
C SER A 226 -13.27 2.02 -7.73
N TYR A 227 -14.49 1.46 -7.80
CA TYR A 227 -15.44 1.78 -8.85
C TYR A 227 -15.72 3.29 -8.91
N ASP A 228 -15.89 3.95 -7.76
CA ASP A 228 -16.15 5.38 -7.70
C ASP A 228 -14.98 6.20 -8.28
N ALA A 229 -13.73 5.79 -8.04
CA ALA A 229 -12.56 6.42 -8.64
C ALA A 229 -12.57 6.29 -10.16
N TYR A 230 -12.88 5.08 -10.66
CA TYR A 230 -13.00 4.81 -12.09
C TYR A 230 -14.11 5.63 -12.75
N VAL A 231 -15.30 5.69 -12.14
CA VAL A 231 -16.44 6.47 -12.63
C VAL A 231 -16.13 7.97 -12.62
N ALA A 232 -15.44 8.48 -11.59
CA ALA A 232 -15.03 9.88 -11.53
C ALA A 232 -14.11 10.26 -12.71
N GLU A 233 -13.18 9.39 -13.10
CA GLU A 233 -12.32 9.61 -14.27
C GLU A 233 -13.11 9.63 -15.60
N ILE A 234 -14.12 8.76 -15.74
CA ILE A 234 -15.05 8.79 -16.88
C ILE A 234 -15.79 10.13 -16.93
N GLN A 235 -16.35 10.58 -15.81
CA GLN A 235 -17.13 11.81 -15.70
C GLN A 235 -16.29 13.06 -16.03
N LYS A 236 -15.05 13.13 -15.52
CA LYS A 236 -14.09 14.22 -15.84
C LYS A 236 -13.83 14.34 -17.34
N SER A 237 -13.94 13.23 -18.07
CA SER A 237 -13.64 13.17 -19.48
C SER A 237 -14.83 13.44 -20.41
N GLY A 238 -15.99 13.85 -19.89
CA GLY A 238 -17.11 14.33 -20.72
C GLY A 238 -18.19 13.31 -21.12
N GLY A 239 -18.30 12.16 -20.45
CA GLY A 239 -19.55 11.37 -20.41
C GLY A 239 -19.96 10.54 -21.63
N ASP A 240 -19.50 10.81 -22.86
CA ASP A 240 -19.89 10.07 -24.08
C ASP A 240 -19.22 8.68 -24.24
N LYS A 241 -18.86 8.04 -23.12
CA LYS A 241 -17.75 7.05 -23.06
C LYS A 241 -18.14 5.59 -22.92
N LEU A 242 -19.40 5.25 -22.72
CA LEU A 242 -19.77 3.85 -22.50
C LEU A 242 -19.63 3.01 -23.79
N ASP A 243 -19.73 3.61 -24.98
CA ASP A 243 -19.74 2.84 -26.23
C ASP A 243 -18.34 2.55 -26.81
N PHE A 244 -17.29 3.31 -26.44
CA PHE A 244 -15.96 3.23 -27.09
C PHE A 244 -14.76 3.42 -26.14
N TYR A 245 -14.49 2.43 -25.28
CA TYR A 245 -13.37 2.46 -24.34
C TYR A 245 -11.98 2.58 -25.03
N GLU A 246 -11.84 2.12 -26.27
CA GLU A 246 -10.55 2.16 -27.00
C GLU A 246 -10.06 3.60 -27.28
N ASN A 247 -10.97 4.56 -27.40
CA ASN A 247 -10.64 5.93 -27.78
C ASN A 247 -10.11 6.78 -26.63
N PHE A 248 -10.12 6.24 -25.41
CA PHE A 248 -9.77 7.00 -24.23
C PHE A 248 -8.87 6.21 -23.32
N LYS A 249 -7.90 6.91 -22.73
CA LYS A 249 -7.01 6.35 -21.74
C LYS A 249 -7.05 7.22 -20.50
N PHE A 250 -7.14 6.56 -19.36
CA PHE A 250 -6.93 7.12 -18.04
C PHE A 250 -5.53 6.75 -17.59
N ARG A 251 -4.98 7.51 -16.65
CA ARG A 251 -3.66 7.24 -16.09
C ARG A 251 -3.81 6.77 -14.65
N SER A 252 -3.23 5.61 -14.37
CA SER A 252 -3.07 5.06 -13.01
C SER A 252 -2.12 5.92 -12.18
N ILE A 253 -2.03 5.62 -10.89
CA ILE A 253 -1.09 6.29 -9.97
C ILE A 253 0.34 5.92 -10.30
N THR A 254 0.56 4.69 -10.77
CA THR A 254 1.86 4.24 -11.27
C THR A 254 2.21 4.83 -12.64
N GLY A 255 1.36 5.71 -13.21
CA GLY A 255 1.58 6.37 -14.50
C GLY A 255 1.26 5.50 -15.72
N THR A 256 0.80 4.27 -15.50
CA THR A 256 0.40 3.33 -16.55
C THR A 256 -1.00 3.67 -17.09
N ASP A 257 -1.17 3.58 -18.40
CA ASP A 257 -2.47 3.83 -19.01
C ASP A 257 -3.44 2.66 -18.77
N TYR A 258 -4.72 2.96 -18.62
CA TYR A 258 -5.80 1.98 -18.64
C TYR A 258 -7.03 2.58 -19.30
N ASN A 259 -7.98 1.76 -19.74
CA ASN A 259 -9.21 2.26 -20.39
C ASN A 259 -10.47 1.54 -19.92
N TYR A 260 -10.32 0.55 -19.05
CA TYR A 260 -11.43 -0.19 -18.48
C TYR A 260 -11.14 -0.65 -17.06
N TRP A 261 -12.08 -1.34 -16.44
CA TRP A 261 -12.01 -1.77 -15.05
C TRP A 261 -12.77 -3.07 -14.82
N LEU A 262 -12.16 -3.97 -14.04
CA LEU A 262 -12.71 -5.28 -13.67
C LEU A 262 -12.80 -5.40 -12.14
N PRO A 263 -14.02 -5.43 -11.56
CA PRO A 263 -14.19 -5.68 -10.14
C PRO A 263 -13.75 -7.07 -9.71
N LEU A 264 -13.34 -7.19 -8.44
CA LEU A 264 -12.85 -8.43 -7.84
C LEU A 264 -13.90 -9.19 -7.04
N TYR A 265 -13.58 -10.43 -6.68
CA TYR A 265 -14.22 -11.15 -5.59
C TYR A 265 -13.34 -11.07 -4.34
N ILE A 266 -13.73 -10.25 -3.36
CA ILE A 266 -13.02 -10.17 -2.07
C ILE A 266 -13.71 -11.07 -1.03
N ASN A 267 -15.02 -10.93 -0.90
CA ASN A 267 -15.87 -11.72 -0.01
C ASN A 267 -17.31 -11.76 -0.59
N PRO A 268 -18.21 -12.61 -0.05
CA PRO A 268 -19.58 -12.73 -0.56
C PRO A 268 -20.38 -11.42 -0.58
N GLN A 269 -20.22 -10.57 0.45
CA GLN A 269 -20.92 -9.29 0.54
C GLN A 269 -20.46 -8.31 -0.55
N HIS A 270 -19.13 -8.19 -0.71
CA HIS A 270 -18.50 -7.38 -1.76
C HIS A 270 -18.93 -7.83 -3.16
N PHE A 271 -18.97 -9.14 -3.40
CA PHE A 271 -19.45 -9.69 -4.67
C PHE A 271 -20.92 -9.39 -4.91
N GLN A 272 -21.79 -9.55 -3.92
CA GLN A 272 -23.22 -9.30 -4.07
C GLN A 272 -23.50 -7.85 -4.49
N GLN A 273 -22.73 -6.89 -3.96
CA GLN A 273 -22.83 -5.48 -4.31
C GLN A 273 -22.29 -5.18 -5.71
N GLY A 274 -21.18 -5.83 -6.09
CA GLY A 274 -20.52 -5.64 -7.37
C GLY A 274 -21.05 -6.51 -8.51
N ARG A 275 -21.95 -7.48 -8.24
CA ARG A 275 -22.28 -8.58 -9.17
C ARG A 275 -22.65 -8.11 -10.57
N MET A 276 -23.58 -7.15 -10.68
CA MET A 276 -24.01 -6.62 -11.98
C MET A 276 -22.85 -5.95 -12.72
N ILE A 277 -22.00 -5.23 -12.00
CA ILE A 277 -20.83 -4.56 -12.57
C ILE A 277 -19.81 -5.62 -13.05
N ILE A 278 -19.57 -6.67 -12.26
CA ILE A 278 -18.68 -7.79 -12.63
C ILE A 278 -19.16 -8.48 -13.90
N GLN A 279 -20.45 -8.84 -13.95
CA GLN A 279 -21.05 -9.51 -15.11
C GLN A 279 -20.96 -8.65 -16.37
N ASN A 280 -21.28 -7.35 -16.24
CA ASN A 280 -21.14 -6.40 -17.33
C ASN A 280 -19.68 -6.26 -17.77
N SER A 281 -18.74 -6.14 -16.82
CA SER A 281 -17.31 -6.08 -17.12
C SER A 281 -16.83 -7.30 -17.88
N ILE A 282 -17.21 -8.52 -17.46
CA ILE A 282 -16.86 -9.76 -18.16
C ILE A 282 -17.43 -9.75 -19.58
N SER A 283 -18.70 -9.39 -19.75
CA SER A 283 -19.31 -9.36 -21.08
C SER A 283 -18.62 -8.35 -22.02
N VAL A 284 -18.27 -7.17 -21.50
CA VAL A 284 -17.56 -6.14 -22.27
C VAL A 284 -16.15 -6.58 -22.63
N ILE A 285 -15.43 -7.24 -21.71
CA ILE A 285 -14.10 -7.80 -22.00
C ILE A 285 -14.19 -8.88 -23.07
N TYR A 286 -15.21 -9.74 -23.01
CA TYR A 286 -15.43 -10.82 -23.96
C TYR A 286 -15.78 -10.30 -25.36
N ASN A 287 -16.77 -9.41 -25.44
CA ASN A 287 -17.34 -8.93 -26.71
C ASN A 287 -16.57 -7.74 -27.30
N GLY A 288 -15.81 -7.01 -26.49
CA GLY A 288 -15.11 -5.80 -26.91
C GLY A 288 -15.97 -4.56 -27.05
N SER A 289 -17.20 -4.60 -26.53
CA SER A 289 -18.15 -3.51 -26.64
C SER A 289 -19.11 -3.54 -25.47
N ALA A 290 -19.50 -2.36 -24.99
CA ALA A 290 -20.62 -2.21 -24.05
C ALA A 290 -21.91 -1.75 -24.74
N GLN A 291 -22.01 -1.90 -26.06
CA GLN A 291 -23.26 -1.69 -26.77
C GLN A 291 -24.37 -2.51 -26.09
N GLY A 292 -25.44 -1.86 -25.66
CA GLY A 292 -26.57 -2.48 -24.97
C GLY A 292 -27.47 -3.31 -25.90
N VAL A 293 -26.87 -4.23 -26.66
CA VAL A 293 -27.58 -5.20 -27.51
C VAL A 293 -27.60 -6.53 -26.76
N GLU A 294 -28.75 -7.20 -26.68
CA GLU A 294 -28.93 -8.47 -25.94
C GLU A 294 -27.87 -9.54 -26.27
N LYS A 295 -27.34 -9.54 -27.51
CA LYS A 295 -26.25 -10.45 -27.92
C LYS A 295 -24.93 -10.24 -27.17
N TYR A 296 -24.76 -9.09 -26.52
CA TYR A 296 -23.62 -8.72 -25.69
C TYR A 296 -23.99 -8.75 -24.19
N ASP A 297 -25.11 -9.38 -23.82
CA ASP A 297 -25.40 -9.64 -22.42
C ASP A 297 -24.46 -10.72 -21.88
N PHE A 298 -24.26 -10.67 -20.56
CA PHE A 298 -23.43 -11.65 -19.88
C PHE A 298 -23.97 -13.07 -20.07
N ALA A 299 -23.11 -13.97 -20.54
CA ALA A 299 -23.33 -15.41 -20.50
C ALA A 299 -22.25 -16.08 -19.63
N PRO A 300 -22.58 -17.05 -18.78
CA PRO A 300 -21.62 -17.63 -17.83
C PRO A 300 -20.31 -18.11 -18.46
N HIS A 301 -20.36 -18.75 -19.62
CA HIS A 301 -19.17 -19.27 -20.32
C HIS A 301 -18.14 -18.18 -20.65
N MET A 302 -18.56 -16.92 -20.83
CA MET A 302 -17.65 -15.78 -21.06
C MET A 302 -16.65 -15.61 -19.91
N THR A 303 -17.03 -16.02 -18.70
CA THR A 303 -16.16 -15.96 -17.52
C THR A 303 -14.90 -16.80 -17.69
N LEU A 304 -15.05 -18.01 -18.25
CA LEU A 304 -13.91 -18.90 -18.49
C LEU A 304 -12.95 -18.25 -19.47
N ASP A 305 -13.45 -17.77 -20.61
CA ASP A 305 -12.62 -17.14 -21.64
C ASP A 305 -11.91 -15.89 -21.14
N VAL A 306 -12.62 -15.01 -20.42
CA VAL A 306 -12.05 -13.76 -19.92
C VAL A 306 -11.04 -13.99 -18.79
N LEU A 307 -11.44 -14.70 -17.73
CA LEU A 307 -10.61 -14.82 -16.53
C LEU A 307 -9.41 -15.74 -16.78
N THR A 308 -9.56 -16.83 -17.53
CA THR A 308 -8.42 -17.70 -17.86
C THR A 308 -7.42 -17.00 -18.79
N ASN A 309 -7.87 -16.16 -19.73
CA ASN A 309 -6.97 -15.37 -20.57
C ASN A 309 -6.15 -14.37 -19.74
N LEU A 310 -6.82 -13.65 -18.83
CA LEU A 310 -6.17 -12.72 -17.90
C LEU A 310 -5.17 -13.44 -16.98
N MET A 311 -5.57 -14.57 -16.40
CA MET A 311 -4.70 -15.39 -15.55
C MET A 311 -3.49 -15.93 -16.31
N ASN A 312 -3.67 -16.39 -17.56
CA ASN A 312 -2.57 -16.85 -18.39
C ASN A 312 -1.58 -15.72 -18.70
N LYS A 313 -2.07 -14.51 -18.99
CA LYS A 313 -1.20 -13.34 -19.17
C LYS A 313 -0.44 -12.95 -17.91
N SER A 314 -1.10 -12.98 -16.74
CA SER A 314 -0.43 -12.77 -15.46
C SER A 314 0.66 -13.82 -15.22
N ALA A 315 0.40 -15.10 -15.53
CA ALA A 315 1.41 -16.15 -15.43
C ALA A 315 2.61 -15.90 -16.37
N VAL A 316 2.35 -15.53 -17.62
CA VAL A 316 3.44 -15.18 -18.58
C VAL A 316 4.26 -13.99 -18.07
N ARG A 317 3.63 -12.93 -17.54
CA ARG A 317 4.35 -11.79 -16.91
C ARG A 317 5.23 -12.25 -15.76
N LEU A 318 4.72 -13.12 -14.90
CA LEU A 318 5.47 -13.65 -13.76
C LEU A 318 6.77 -14.35 -14.19
N PHE A 319 6.74 -15.11 -15.28
CA PHE A 319 7.90 -15.85 -15.78
C PHE A 319 8.90 -15.01 -16.58
N ASN A 320 8.57 -13.76 -16.94
CA ASN A 320 9.46 -12.88 -17.71
C ASN A 320 10.52 -12.14 -16.87
N GLY A 321 10.60 -12.37 -15.55
CA GLY A 321 11.80 -12.08 -14.76
C GLY A 321 11.82 -10.76 -13.98
N GLU A 322 10.71 -10.04 -13.87
CA GLU A 322 10.64 -8.80 -13.05
C GLU A 322 10.28 -9.13 -11.59
N LEU A 323 11.32 -9.33 -10.75
CA LEU A 323 11.20 -9.75 -9.35
C LEU A 323 10.27 -8.87 -8.49
N PHE A 324 10.28 -7.54 -8.67
CA PHE A 324 9.47 -6.63 -7.86
C PHE A 324 7.98 -6.67 -8.27
N GLU A 325 7.68 -6.91 -9.54
CA GLU A 325 6.31 -7.11 -10.01
C GLU A 325 5.75 -8.47 -9.60
N SER A 326 6.61 -9.47 -9.37
CA SER A 326 6.19 -10.87 -9.13
C SER A 326 5.16 -11.02 -8.01
N LYS A 327 5.32 -10.35 -6.86
CA LYS A 327 4.37 -10.40 -5.74
C LYS A 327 2.99 -9.87 -6.14
N ARG A 328 2.94 -8.70 -6.79
CA ARG A 328 1.69 -8.07 -7.21
C ARG A 328 1.01 -8.86 -8.33
N VAL A 329 1.79 -9.45 -9.23
CA VAL A 329 1.28 -10.37 -10.25
C VAL A 329 0.63 -11.61 -9.62
N ILE A 330 1.27 -12.21 -8.61
CA ILE A 330 0.73 -13.37 -7.86
C ILE A 330 -0.57 -12.97 -7.15
N GLU A 331 -0.59 -11.82 -6.47
CA GLU A 331 -1.80 -11.31 -5.81
C GLU A 331 -2.96 -11.13 -6.81
N ALA A 332 -2.69 -10.50 -7.96
CA ALA A 332 -3.67 -10.34 -9.02
C ALA A 332 -4.17 -11.68 -9.58
N TYR A 333 -3.27 -12.63 -9.81
CA TYR A 333 -3.63 -13.98 -10.24
C TYR A 333 -4.57 -14.66 -9.24
N CYS A 334 -4.26 -14.61 -7.95
CA CYS A 334 -5.10 -15.16 -6.89
C CYS A 334 -6.47 -14.49 -6.83
N HIS A 335 -6.56 -13.17 -7.02
CA HIS A 335 -7.85 -12.48 -7.07
C HIS A 335 -8.72 -12.93 -8.26
N LEU A 336 -8.12 -13.09 -9.45
CA LEU A 336 -8.82 -13.60 -10.62
C LEU A 336 -9.28 -15.05 -10.43
N LEU A 337 -8.41 -15.90 -9.87
CA LEU A 337 -8.74 -17.29 -9.56
C LEU A 337 -9.92 -17.38 -8.59
N ARG A 338 -9.91 -16.57 -7.53
CA ARG A 338 -11.03 -16.53 -6.55
C ARG A 338 -12.33 -16.10 -7.20
N LEU A 339 -12.28 -15.10 -8.08
CA LEU A 339 -13.45 -14.68 -8.85
C LEU A 339 -13.95 -15.82 -9.75
N LEU A 340 -13.05 -16.50 -10.47
CA LEU A 340 -13.39 -17.63 -11.33
C LEU A 340 -14.02 -18.78 -10.55
N MET A 341 -13.40 -19.19 -9.44
CA MET A 341 -13.93 -20.23 -8.55
C MET A 341 -15.33 -19.88 -8.06
N HIS A 342 -15.54 -18.63 -7.65
CA HIS A 342 -16.87 -18.20 -7.22
C HIS A 342 -17.90 -18.25 -8.35
N PHE A 343 -17.52 -17.92 -9.59
CA PHE A 343 -18.40 -18.09 -10.76
C PHE A 343 -18.74 -19.55 -11.04
N ILE A 344 -17.79 -20.47 -10.90
CA ILE A 344 -18.03 -21.91 -11.04
C ILE A 344 -19.04 -22.38 -9.97
N ASP A 345 -18.89 -21.91 -8.73
CA ASP A 345 -19.82 -22.26 -7.65
C ASP A 345 -21.27 -21.80 -7.92
N ILE A 346 -21.45 -20.60 -8.50
CA ILE A 346 -22.79 -20.03 -8.74
C ILE A 346 -23.38 -20.38 -10.12
N TYR A 347 -22.56 -20.87 -11.06
CA TYR A 347 -22.98 -21.36 -12.39
C TYR A 347 -22.42 -22.77 -12.64
N PRO A 348 -23.14 -23.81 -12.18
CA PRO A 348 -22.68 -25.20 -12.31
C PRO A 348 -22.45 -25.66 -13.75
N GLU A 349 -23.08 -25.00 -14.75
CA GLU A 349 -22.80 -25.26 -16.17
C GLU A 349 -21.33 -25.09 -16.56
N LEU A 350 -20.56 -24.28 -15.81
CA LEU A 350 -19.14 -24.06 -16.04
C LEU A 350 -18.27 -25.24 -15.63
N ASP A 351 -18.76 -26.13 -14.75
CA ASP A 351 -18.02 -27.32 -14.29
C ASP A 351 -18.01 -28.45 -15.35
N THR A 352 -18.82 -28.28 -16.41
CA THR A 352 -19.02 -29.30 -17.46
C THR A 352 -18.34 -28.98 -18.80
N ILE A 353 -17.71 -27.81 -18.89
CA ILE A 353 -16.98 -27.31 -20.08
C ILE A 353 -15.50 -27.59 -19.90
#